data_AF-A0A8S1DK10-F1
#
_entry.id   AF-A0A8S1DK10-F1
#
_cell.length_a   1.000
_cell.length_b   1.000
_cell.length_c   1.000
_cell.angle_alpha   90.00
_cell.angle_beta   90.00
_cell.angle_gamma   90.00
#
_symmetry.space_group_name_H-M   'P 1'
#
loop_
_entity.id
_entity.type
_entity.pdbx_description
1 polymer ?
#
loop_
_entity_poly.entity_id
_entity_poly.type
_entity_poly.pdbx_seq_one_letter_code
_entity_poly.pdbx_strand_id
1 'polypeptide(L)'
;MVKLVLALAALALTLLAVYAEDEVHDISTFKLGEGPVEEALAEGETENPDVVTEAPAASGILSAIAGISIPQCVRKKADLTCPDSDINYYLYSGETKKMKFDTTSDEWFEQSGFDVKKPTVFLFHGYQGGENVMPTVILRDAYIKNGSYNLITADYPTLVKERCDRAAQQNAEPVAKCTADVFAYLKKNGVTAEQTTCIGFSLGAHICGITANFLPEKMAKIVALDPAGARFNRRNKDKRLDEADALTVHAIHTDTRRYGEGEVVGKADVCVNNGRQPACKDAPSESSNDFILN
;
A
#
# COMPACT_ATOMS: atom_id res chain seq x y z
N MET A 1 18.78 6.54 5.44
CA MET A 1 19.36 5.35 6.11
C MET A 1 18.30 4.46 6.75
N VAL A 2 17.31 4.97 7.49
CA VAL A 2 16.20 4.16 8.07
C VAL A 2 15.33 3.48 6.99
N LYS A 3 15.04 4.17 5.88
CA LYS A 3 14.35 3.59 4.69
C LYS A 3 15.11 2.45 4.00
N LEU A 4 16.43 2.34 4.21
CA LEU A 4 17.27 1.33 3.55
C LEU A 4 17.27 -0.01 4.30
N VAL A 5 17.14 0.02 5.62
CA VAL A 5 17.13 -1.18 6.47
C VAL A 5 15.74 -1.84 6.49
N LEU A 6 14.66 -1.04 6.54
CA LEU A 6 13.29 -1.51 6.30
C LEU A 6 13.15 -2.12 4.91
N ALA A 7 13.80 -1.53 3.90
CA ALA A 7 13.81 -2.09 2.56
C ALA A 7 14.66 -3.36 2.41
N LEU A 8 15.69 -3.58 3.25
CA LEU A 8 16.47 -4.83 3.25
C LEU A 8 15.73 -5.96 3.99
N ALA A 9 14.99 -5.65 5.05
CA ALA A 9 14.07 -6.60 5.67
C ALA A 9 12.92 -6.94 4.72
N ALA A 10 12.33 -5.91 4.08
CA ALA A 10 11.36 -6.10 3.01
C ALA A 10 11.96 -6.91 1.85
N LEU A 11 13.22 -6.67 1.42
CA LEU A 11 13.91 -7.44 0.37
C LEU A 11 14.09 -8.92 0.75
N ALA A 12 14.43 -9.23 2.01
CA ALA A 12 14.51 -10.62 2.49
C ALA A 12 13.12 -11.29 2.53
N LEU A 13 12.09 -10.53 2.90
CA LEU A 13 10.69 -10.96 2.84
C LEU A 13 10.12 -10.99 1.42
N THR A 14 10.68 -10.22 0.50
CA THR A 14 10.36 -10.23 -0.94
C THR A 14 10.98 -11.45 -1.59
N LEU A 15 12.22 -11.79 -1.23
CA LEU A 15 12.85 -13.04 -1.63
C LEU A 15 12.01 -14.22 -1.10
N LEU A 16 11.50 -14.14 0.13
CA LEU A 16 10.56 -15.14 0.64
C LEU A 16 9.19 -15.09 -0.06
N ALA A 17 8.63 -13.94 -0.40
CA ALA A 17 7.33 -13.84 -1.08
C ALA A 17 7.40 -14.32 -2.54
N VAL A 18 8.49 -13.97 -3.24
CA VAL A 18 8.79 -14.44 -4.61
C VAL A 18 9.11 -15.94 -4.61
N TYR A 19 9.87 -16.47 -3.64
CA TYR A 19 10.11 -17.92 -3.51
C TYR A 19 8.88 -18.68 -2.97
N ALA A 20 8.05 -18.05 -2.12
CA ALA A 20 6.82 -18.65 -1.60
C ALA A 20 5.66 -18.63 -2.60
N GLU A 21 5.81 -17.93 -3.73
CA GLU A 21 4.93 -18.09 -4.90
C GLU A 21 5.23 -19.39 -5.66
N ASP A 22 6.47 -19.89 -5.63
CA ASP A 22 6.90 -21.11 -6.33
C ASP A 22 6.74 -22.40 -5.50
N GLU A 23 6.86 -22.31 -4.17
CA GLU A 23 6.52 -23.40 -3.23
C GLU A 23 5.88 -22.79 -1.98
N VAL A 24 4.79 -23.37 -1.46
CA VAL A 24 4.32 -23.33 -0.05
C VAL A 24 2.80 -23.04 0.07
N HIS A 25 2.05 -24.12 0.30
CA HIS A 25 0.67 -24.15 0.81
C HIS A 25 0.57 -23.83 2.31
N ASP A 26 1.68 -23.54 3.00
CA ASP A 26 1.71 -23.41 4.46
C ASP A 26 2.92 -22.59 4.98
N ILE A 27 2.75 -21.29 5.20
CA ILE A 27 3.78 -20.43 5.82
C ILE A 27 3.85 -20.57 7.35
N SER A 28 3.13 -21.52 7.97
CA SER A 28 3.13 -21.73 9.42
C SER A 28 4.46 -22.27 9.98
N THR A 29 5.38 -22.72 9.12
CA THR A 29 6.65 -23.33 9.56
C THR A 29 7.76 -22.33 9.86
N PHE A 30 7.59 -21.03 9.63
CA PHE A 30 8.60 -20.02 9.92
C PHE A 30 8.45 -19.43 11.33
N LYS A 31 8.93 -20.17 12.35
CA LYS A 31 9.00 -19.67 13.73
C LYS A 31 10.24 -18.80 13.93
N LEU A 32 10.06 -17.47 14.02
CA LEU A 32 10.99 -16.58 14.71
C LEU A 32 10.48 -16.38 16.15
N GLY A 33 11.38 -16.56 17.11
CA GLY A 33 11.08 -16.88 18.51
C GLY A 33 10.00 -16.04 19.19
N GLU A 34 9.07 -16.75 19.82
CA GLU A 34 7.99 -16.22 20.65
C GLU A 34 8.57 -15.65 21.96
N GLY A 35 8.39 -14.35 22.18
CA GLY A 35 8.54 -13.68 23.47
C GLY A 35 7.16 -13.22 23.97
N PRO A 36 6.94 -13.09 25.29
CA PRO A 36 5.61 -12.94 25.87
C PRO A 36 4.92 -11.65 25.40
N VAL A 37 3.66 -11.80 25.01
CA VAL A 37 2.74 -10.73 24.64
C VAL A 37 2.24 -10.07 25.93
N GLU A 38 2.49 -8.78 26.09
CA GLU A 38 1.90 -7.98 27.17
C GLU A 38 0.77 -7.14 26.57
N GLU A 39 -0.46 -7.45 26.99
CA GLU A 39 -1.71 -6.80 26.60
C GLU A 39 -1.74 -5.34 27.10
N ALA A 40 -1.87 -4.38 26.18
CA ALA A 40 -2.18 -3.00 26.53
C ALA A 40 -3.64 -2.71 26.18
N LEU A 41 -4.45 -2.54 27.24
CA LEU A 41 -5.84 -2.12 27.22
C LEU A 41 -5.97 -0.74 26.56
N ALA A 42 -6.83 -0.62 25.55
CA ALA A 42 -7.24 0.67 24.99
C ALA A 42 -8.57 1.08 25.64
N GLU A 43 -8.54 2.17 26.42
CA GLU A 43 -9.74 2.85 26.88
C GLU A 43 -10.46 3.51 25.71
N GLY A 44 -11.79 3.36 25.71
CA GLY A 44 -12.66 3.90 24.67
C GLY A 44 -13.08 5.33 24.96
N GLU A 45 -13.15 6.14 23.92
CA GLU A 45 -13.96 7.35 23.92
C GLU A 45 -14.97 7.28 22.77
N THR A 46 -16.23 7.34 23.16
CA THR A 46 -17.39 7.58 22.31
C THR A 46 -17.55 9.08 22.14
N GLU A 47 -17.74 9.59 20.91
CA GLU A 47 -18.73 10.64 20.70
C GLU A 47 -19.19 10.81 19.25
N ASN A 48 -20.38 11.40 19.18
CA ASN A 48 -21.41 11.46 18.14
C ASN A 48 -21.07 12.52 17.05
N PRO A 49 -21.73 12.51 15.87
CA PRO A 49 -21.40 13.34 14.74
C PRO A 49 -22.11 14.69 14.85
N ASP A 50 -21.37 15.78 14.77
CA ASP A 50 -21.89 17.04 14.24
C ASP A 50 -20.74 17.94 13.76
N VAL A 51 -21.06 18.70 12.72
CA VAL A 51 -20.20 19.59 11.95
C VAL A 51 -19.56 20.65 12.86
N VAL A 52 -18.23 20.79 12.79
CA VAL A 52 -17.55 22.04 13.18
C VAL A 52 -16.53 22.42 12.11
N THR A 53 -16.88 23.48 11.39
CA THR A 53 -15.94 24.31 10.63
C THR A 53 -15.09 25.13 11.60
N GLU A 54 -13.77 25.01 11.57
CA GLU A 54 -12.90 26.08 12.09
C GLU A 54 -11.65 26.24 11.22
N ALA A 55 -11.61 27.37 10.51
CA ALA A 55 -10.39 28.15 10.31
C ALA A 55 -10.47 29.30 11.34
N PRO A 56 -9.37 29.71 12.00
CA PRO A 56 -9.42 30.86 12.88
C PRO A 56 -9.51 32.13 12.04
N ALA A 57 -10.43 33.02 12.44
CA ALA A 57 -10.41 34.40 12.01
C ALA A 57 -9.10 35.05 12.49
N ALA A 58 -8.32 35.61 11.56
CA ALA A 58 -7.31 36.60 11.88
C ALA A 58 -7.54 37.83 11.01
N SER A 59 -8.25 38.79 11.60
CA SER A 59 -8.13 40.20 11.24
C SER A 59 -6.65 40.61 11.36
N GLY A 60 -6.19 41.43 10.42
CA GLY A 60 -4.77 41.59 10.12
C GLY A 60 -3.87 41.90 11.31
N ILE A 61 -2.82 41.10 11.47
CA ILE A 61 -1.50 41.54 11.92
C ILE A 61 -0.48 40.81 11.05
N LEU A 62 0.35 41.60 10.36
CA LEU A 62 1.52 41.15 9.62
C LEU A 62 2.48 40.44 10.59
N SER A 63 2.73 39.15 10.38
CA SER A 63 3.97 38.53 10.82
C SER A 63 4.44 37.55 9.77
N ALA A 64 5.49 37.97 9.07
CA ALA A 64 6.40 37.10 8.37
C ALA A 64 7.03 36.15 9.39
N ILE A 65 6.41 35.00 9.61
CA ILE A 65 7.04 33.87 10.30
C ILE A 65 7.66 33.02 9.20
N ALA A 66 8.97 32.87 9.23
CA ALA A 66 9.77 32.26 8.17
C ALA A 66 9.17 30.94 7.62
N GLY A 67 8.85 30.92 6.32
CA GLY A 67 8.99 29.73 5.47
C GLY A 67 8.06 28.52 5.70
N ILE A 68 6.93 28.62 6.42
CA ILE A 68 5.99 27.50 6.53
C ILE A 68 5.19 27.38 5.22
N SER A 69 5.69 26.56 4.29
CA SER A 69 4.94 26.16 3.09
C SER A 69 3.84 25.16 3.48
N ILE A 70 2.57 25.56 3.37
CA ILE A 70 1.43 24.65 3.53
C ILE A 70 1.37 23.75 2.29
N PRO A 71 1.45 22.42 2.44
CA PRO A 71 1.38 21.50 1.32
C PRO A 71 0.01 21.59 0.63
N GLN A 72 0.00 21.81 -0.68
CA GLN A 72 -1.20 21.67 -1.49
C GLN A 72 -1.53 20.18 -1.64
N CYS A 73 -2.55 19.72 -0.93
CA CYS A 73 -2.99 18.32 -0.94
C CYS A 73 -4.09 18.09 -1.99
N VAL A 74 -3.88 17.11 -2.86
CA VAL A 74 -4.87 16.70 -3.87
C VAL A 74 -5.85 15.71 -3.25
N ARG A 75 -7.16 15.92 -3.45
CA ARG A 75 -8.21 14.98 -3.08
C ARG A 75 -9.04 14.65 -4.31
N LYS A 76 -9.07 13.38 -4.68
CA LYS A 76 -9.93 12.86 -5.74
C LYS A 76 -11.32 12.58 -5.17
N LYS A 77 -12.34 12.79 -6.01
CA LYS A 77 -13.73 12.46 -5.64
C LYS A 77 -13.99 10.96 -5.88
N ALA A 78 -14.96 10.41 -5.18
CA ALA A 78 -15.36 9.00 -5.34
C ALA A 78 -15.98 8.71 -6.74
N ASP A 79 -16.60 9.71 -7.37
CA ASP A 79 -17.20 9.64 -8.70
C ASP A 79 -16.18 9.90 -9.84
N LEU A 80 -14.88 9.91 -9.53
CA LEU A 80 -13.80 10.00 -10.50
C LEU A 80 -13.97 8.99 -11.65
N THR A 81 -13.74 9.47 -12.87
CA THR A 81 -13.67 8.67 -14.10
C THR A 81 -12.23 8.29 -14.40
N CYS A 82 -12.01 7.06 -14.82
CA CYS A 82 -10.70 6.55 -15.22
C CYS A 82 -10.60 6.46 -16.76
N PRO A 83 -9.40 6.63 -17.36
CA PRO A 83 -8.12 6.93 -16.69
C PRO A 83 -8.08 8.35 -16.11
N ASP A 84 -7.35 8.52 -15.00
CA ASP A 84 -7.13 9.81 -14.36
C ASP A 84 -5.67 10.23 -14.50
N SER A 85 -5.41 11.53 -14.70
CA SER A 85 -4.07 12.05 -14.98
C SER A 85 -3.07 11.89 -13.83
N ASP A 86 -3.54 11.71 -12.59
CA ASP A 86 -2.71 11.51 -11.40
C ASP A 86 -2.49 10.02 -11.07
N ILE A 87 -3.07 9.09 -11.85
CA ILE A 87 -2.98 7.65 -11.62
C ILE A 87 -2.45 6.99 -12.88
N ASN A 88 -1.18 6.58 -12.85
CA ASN A 88 -0.49 6.02 -14.00
C ASN A 88 -0.23 4.53 -13.82
N TYR A 89 -0.46 3.73 -14.86
CA TYR A 89 -0.10 2.31 -14.87
C TYR A 89 1.07 2.07 -15.81
N TYR A 90 2.01 1.24 -15.35
CA TYR A 90 3.15 0.79 -16.13
C TYR A 90 3.20 -0.72 -16.14
N LEU A 91 3.30 -1.30 -17.33
CA LEU A 91 3.55 -2.72 -17.53
C LEU A 91 5.05 -2.96 -17.71
N TYR A 92 5.54 -4.02 -17.07
CA TYR A 92 6.84 -4.61 -17.29
C TYR A 92 6.69 -6.05 -17.78
N SER A 93 7.26 -6.31 -18.95
CA SER A 93 7.21 -7.60 -19.65
C SER A 93 8.61 -7.96 -20.14
N GLY A 94 9.30 -8.82 -19.37
CA GLY A 94 10.72 -9.11 -19.57
C GLY A 94 11.66 -8.03 -19.00
N GLU A 95 12.97 -8.20 -19.18
CA GLU A 95 13.98 -7.44 -18.41
C GLU A 95 14.04 -5.93 -18.71
N THR A 96 13.69 -5.49 -19.92
CA THR A 96 13.97 -4.12 -20.38
C THR A 96 12.75 -3.34 -20.82
N LYS A 97 11.57 -3.97 -20.89
CA LYS A 97 10.39 -3.36 -21.48
C LYS A 97 9.49 -2.78 -20.40
N LYS A 98 9.44 -1.45 -20.36
CA LYS A 98 8.49 -0.67 -19.57
C LYS A 98 7.55 0.07 -20.52
N MET A 99 6.24 -0.07 -20.33
CA MET A 99 5.24 0.61 -21.14
C MET A 99 4.19 1.25 -20.24
N LYS A 100 4.01 2.58 -20.36
CA LYS A 100 2.84 3.25 -19.77
C LYS A 100 1.61 2.87 -20.58
N PHE A 101 0.50 2.59 -19.92
CA PHE A 101 -0.76 2.28 -20.60
C PHE A 101 -1.98 2.81 -19.86
N ASP A 102 -3.11 2.78 -20.55
CA ASP A 102 -4.45 2.94 -20.00
C ASP A 102 -5.43 1.97 -20.70
N THR A 103 -6.68 1.98 -20.27
CA THR A 103 -7.72 1.06 -20.77
C THR A 103 -8.51 1.60 -21.97
N THR A 104 -8.09 2.71 -22.57
CA THR A 104 -8.80 3.36 -23.69
C THR A 104 -8.41 2.83 -25.06
N SER A 105 -7.32 2.05 -25.15
CA SER A 105 -6.81 1.46 -26.39
C SER A 105 -6.27 0.05 -26.13
N ASP A 106 -6.31 -0.80 -27.16
CA ASP A 106 -5.73 -2.16 -27.14
C ASP A 106 -4.28 -2.21 -27.62
N GLU A 107 -3.76 -1.10 -28.18
CA GLU A 107 -2.40 -1.05 -28.77
C GLU A 107 -1.31 -1.45 -27.79
N TRP A 108 -1.42 -1.04 -26.52
CA TRP A 108 -0.44 -1.41 -25.51
C TRP A 108 -0.43 -2.90 -25.24
N PHE A 109 -1.60 -3.56 -25.27
CA PHE A 109 -1.71 -4.98 -24.96
C PHE A 109 -0.98 -5.81 -26.02
N GLU A 110 -1.16 -5.45 -27.30
CA GLU A 110 -0.50 -6.07 -28.44
C GLU A 110 1.00 -5.76 -28.50
N GLN A 111 1.39 -4.51 -28.23
CA GLN A 111 2.77 -4.06 -28.41
C GLN A 111 3.64 -4.27 -27.18
N SER A 112 3.05 -4.48 -26.00
CA SER A 112 3.80 -4.62 -24.75
C SER A 112 4.47 -5.98 -24.61
N GLY A 113 3.99 -7.02 -25.29
CA GLY A 113 4.44 -8.39 -25.01
C GLY A 113 3.90 -8.91 -23.68
N PHE A 114 2.74 -8.40 -23.25
CA PHE A 114 1.93 -9.02 -22.21
C PHE A 114 1.61 -10.47 -22.59
N ASP A 115 1.83 -11.40 -21.67
CA ASP A 115 1.57 -12.83 -21.90
C ASP A 115 0.43 -13.30 -21.00
N VAL A 116 -0.76 -13.52 -21.58
CA VAL A 116 -1.96 -13.96 -20.86
C VAL A 116 -1.81 -15.29 -20.12
N LYS A 117 -0.75 -16.06 -20.41
CA LYS A 117 -0.45 -17.32 -19.73
C LYS A 117 0.41 -17.14 -18.49
N LYS A 118 1.04 -15.97 -18.33
CA LYS A 118 1.85 -15.65 -17.14
C LYS A 118 0.96 -15.08 -16.04
N PRO A 119 1.24 -15.42 -14.77
CA PRO A 119 0.59 -14.76 -13.65
C PRO A 119 0.80 -13.24 -13.71
N THR A 120 -0.21 -12.50 -13.27
CA THR A 120 -0.21 -11.03 -13.28
C THR A 120 -0.05 -10.51 -11.86
N VAL A 121 0.93 -9.62 -11.65
CA VAL A 121 1.22 -9.01 -10.36
C VAL A 121 0.92 -7.51 -10.45
N PHE A 122 0.01 -7.02 -9.62
CA PHE A 122 -0.15 -5.60 -9.37
C PHE A 122 0.75 -5.16 -8.21
N LEU A 123 1.47 -4.06 -8.37
CA LEU A 123 2.36 -3.50 -7.33
C LEU A 123 2.01 -2.05 -7.01
N PHE A 124 1.72 -1.80 -5.73
CA PHE A 124 1.29 -0.51 -5.19
C PHE A 124 2.29 0.05 -4.18
N HIS A 125 2.68 1.31 -4.38
CA HIS A 125 3.52 2.04 -3.43
C HIS A 125 2.70 2.69 -2.31
N GLY A 126 3.38 3.09 -1.24
CA GLY A 126 2.76 3.67 -0.05
C GLY A 126 2.70 5.21 -0.06
N TYR A 127 2.47 5.76 1.14
CA TYR A 127 2.57 7.18 1.44
C TYR A 127 3.99 7.72 1.17
N GLN A 128 4.10 8.92 0.59
CA GLN A 128 5.36 9.48 0.06
C GLN A 128 6.07 8.56 -0.96
N GLY A 129 5.33 7.63 -1.56
CA GLY A 129 5.86 6.67 -2.50
C GLY A 129 5.87 7.17 -3.94
N GLY A 130 6.38 6.30 -4.81
CA GLY A 130 6.40 6.44 -6.24
C GLY A 130 7.12 5.25 -6.86
N GLU A 131 7.08 5.14 -8.18
CA GLU A 131 7.65 4.01 -8.93
C GLU A 131 9.14 3.78 -8.64
N ASN A 132 9.93 4.86 -8.53
CA ASN A 132 11.38 4.82 -8.28
C ASN A 132 11.75 5.12 -6.82
N VAL A 133 10.81 4.92 -5.90
CA VAL A 133 11.01 5.16 -4.45
C VAL A 133 11.03 3.82 -3.73
N MET A 134 11.89 3.71 -2.71
CA MET A 134 11.95 2.53 -1.85
C MET A 134 10.65 2.38 -1.02
N PRO A 135 10.14 1.15 -0.82
CA PRO A 135 10.68 -0.13 -1.28
C PRO A 135 10.23 -0.56 -2.69
N THR A 136 9.34 0.19 -3.35
CA THR A 136 8.74 -0.14 -4.66
C THR A 136 9.76 -0.51 -5.72
N VAL A 137 10.82 0.28 -5.86
CA VAL A 137 11.87 0.05 -6.87
C VAL A 137 12.54 -1.32 -6.69
N ILE A 138 12.78 -1.74 -5.45
CA ILE A 138 13.37 -3.05 -5.15
C ILE A 138 12.40 -4.17 -5.53
N LEU A 139 11.13 -4.05 -5.12
CA LEU A 139 10.09 -5.05 -5.41
C LEU A 139 9.94 -5.23 -6.92
N ARG A 140 9.82 -4.10 -7.63
CA ARG A 140 9.68 -4.06 -9.07
C ARG A 140 10.87 -4.74 -9.76
N ASP A 141 12.09 -4.34 -9.42
CA ASP A 141 13.30 -4.87 -10.07
C ASP A 141 13.49 -6.37 -9.79
N ALA A 142 13.06 -6.87 -8.63
CA ALA A 142 13.06 -8.30 -8.32
C ALA A 142 12.10 -9.09 -9.21
N TYR A 143 10.87 -8.60 -9.40
CA TYR A 143 9.88 -9.23 -10.29
C TYR A 143 10.31 -9.18 -11.76
N ILE A 144 10.85 -8.05 -12.21
CA ILE A 144 11.40 -7.90 -13.57
C ILE A 144 12.51 -8.92 -13.81
N LYS A 145 13.45 -9.05 -12.86
CA LYS A 145 14.59 -9.97 -12.96
C LYS A 145 14.15 -11.45 -12.94
N ASN A 146 13.09 -11.79 -12.22
CA ASN A 146 12.53 -13.14 -12.25
C ASN A 146 11.95 -13.46 -13.65
N GLY A 147 11.21 -12.52 -14.26
CA GLY A 147 10.74 -12.63 -15.64
C GLY A 147 9.55 -13.58 -15.86
N SER A 148 9.09 -14.27 -14.82
CA SER A 148 7.97 -15.24 -14.90
C SER A 148 6.57 -14.60 -14.82
N TYR A 149 6.49 -13.27 -14.67
CA TYR A 149 5.26 -12.54 -14.38
C TYR A 149 4.99 -11.42 -15.39
N ASN A 150 3.72 -11.04 -15.55
CA ASN A 150 3.36 -9.70 -16.02
C ASN A 150 3.31 -8.78 -14.80
N LEU A 151 4.21 -7.81 -14.70
CA LEU A 151 4.20 -6.87 -13.58
C LEU A 151 3.53 -5.55 -13.99
N ILE A 152 2.49 -5.16 -13.29
CA ILE A 152 1.80 -3.89 -13.45
C ILE A 152 2.01 -3.05 -12.19
N THR A 153 2.68 -1.91 -12.31
CA THR A 153 2.83 -0.96 -11.19
C THR A 153 1.86 0.19 -11.35
N ALA A 154 1.25 0.62 -10.25
CA ALA A 154 0.49 1.87 -10.19
C ALA A 154 1.36 2.98 -9.57
N ASP A 155 1.42 4.14 -10.22
CA ASP A 155 2.18 5.31 -9.79
C ASP A 155 1.25 6.53 -9.66
N TYR A 156 1.12 7.02 -8.42
CA TYR A 156 0.22 8.11 -8.02
C TYR A 156 0.85 9.05 -6.97
N PRO A 157 2.10 9.53 -7.18
CA PRO A 157 2.86 10.26 -6.16
C PRO A 157 2.20 11.59 -5.73
N THR A 158 1.46 12.23 -6.63
CA THR A 158 0.73 13.49 -6.35
C THR A 158 -0.39 13.28 -5.33
N LEU A 159 -0.98 12.08 -5.28
CA LEU A 159 -2.08 11.72 -4.40
C LEU A 159 -1.64 11.34 -2.99
N VAL A 160 -0.34 11.02 -2.81
CA VAL A 160 0.22 10.51 -1.55
C VAL A 160 1.35 11.37 -1.00
N LYS A 161 1.28 12.67 -1.29
CA LYS A 161 2.31 13.65 -0.94
C LYS A 161 2.57 13.75 0.56
N GLU A 162 3.83 14.06 0.90
CA GLU A 162 4.22 14.40 2.27
C GLU A 162 3.33 15.49 2.88
N ARG A 163 3.03 15.34 4.18
CA ARG A 163 2.10 16.16 4.99
C ARG A 163 0.64 16.16 4.49
N CYS A 164 0.28 15.27 3.57
CA CYS A 164 -1.10 15.07 3.10
C CYS A 164 -1.68 13.70 3.49
N ASP A 165 -1.41 13.20 4.70
CA ASP A 165 -1.80 11.87 5.19
C ASP A 165 -3.31 11.59 5.07
N ARG A 166 -4.16 12.54 5.49
CA ARG A 166 -5.62 12.40 5.37
C ARG A 166 -6.07 12.33 3.92
N ALA A 167 -5.50 13.17 3.06
CA ALA A 167 -5.85 13.16 1.63
C ALA A 167 -5.37 11.87 0.96
N ALA A 168 -4.18 11.39 1.31
CA ALA A 168 -3.63 10.13 0.81
C ALA A 168 -4.52 8.94 1.17
N GLN A 169 -4.99 8.85 2.42
CA GLN A 169 -5.95 7.82 2.84
C GLN A 169 -7.25 7.90 2.03
N GLN A 170 -7.80 9.10 1.83
CA GLN A 170 -9.02 9.30 1.04
C GLN A 170 -8.83 8.96 -0.44
N ASN A 171 -7.62 9.15 -0.99
CA ASN A 171 -7.30 8.85 -2.38
C ASN A 171 -7.09 7.34 -2.64
N ALA A 172 -6.99 6.50 -1.61
CA ALA A 172 -6.84 5.05 -1.78
C ALA A 172 -8.00 4.43 -2.58
N GLU A 173 -9.24 4.86 -2.32
CA GLU A 173 -10.43 4.39 -3.02
C GLU A 173 -10.49 4.81 -4.50
N PRO A 174 -10.25 6.09 -4.87
CA PRO A 174 -10.07 6.49 -6.26
C PRO A 174 -9.02 5.69 -7.03
N VAL A 175 -7.86 5.41 -6.42
CA VAL A 175 -6.82 4.57 -7.04
C VAL A 175 -7.31 3.14 -7.22
N ALA A 176 -7.96 2.58 -6.20
CA ALA A 176 -8.52 1.24 -6.24
C ALA A 176 -9.61 1.08 -7.32
N LYS A 177 -10.46 2.10 -7.50
CA LYS A 177 -11.48 2.14 -8.54
C LYS A 177 -10.87 2.11 -9.95
N CYS A 178 -9.86 2.95 -10.23
CA CYS A 178 -9.16 2.87 -11.51
C CYS A 178 -8.41 1.56 -11.72
N THR A 179 -7.93 0.95 -10.63
CA THR A 179 -7.28 -0.37 -10.71
C THR A 179 -8.30 -1.44 -11.12
N ALA A 180 -9.53 -1.35 -10.61
CA ALA A 180 -10.60 -2.26 -10.98
C ALA A 180 -10.94 -2.18 -12.49
N ASP A 181 -10.87 -0.99 -13.10
CA ASP A 181 -11.03 -0.84 -14.55
C ASP A 181 -9.90 -1.54 -15.33
N VAL A 182 -8.65 -1.45 -14.86
CA VAL A 182 -7.52 -2.19 -15.43
C VAL A 182 -7.72 -3.70 -15.28
N PHE A 183 -8.15 -4.16 -14.10
CA PHE A 183 -8.45 -5.57 -13.87
C PHE A 183 -9.56 -6.07 -14.79
N ALA A 184 -10.65 -5.31 -14.92
CA ALA A 184 -11.77 -5.65 -15.82
C ALA A 184 -11.31 -5.73 -17.28
N TYR A 185 -10.43 -4.81 -17.71
CA TYR A 185 -9.82 -4.85 -19.03
C TYR A 185 -8.99 -6.14 -19.23
N LEU A 186 -8.14 -6.51 -18.26
CA LEU A 186 -7.34 -7.73 -18.34
C LEU A 186 -8.20 -9.00 -18.35
N LYS A 187 -9.24 -9.05 -17.51
CA LYS A 187 -10.23 -10.14 -17.47
C LYS A 187 -10.90 -10.34 -18.83
N LYS A 188 -11.32 -9.25 -19.48
CA LYS A 188 -11.91 -9.29 -20.82
C LYS A 188 -10.94 -9.87 -21.86
N ASN A 189 -9.64 -9.69 -21.65
CA ASN A 189 -8.57 -10.19 -22.53
C ASN A 189 -7.97 -11.54 -22.09
N GLY A 190 -8.65 -12.28 -21.20
CA GLY A 190 -8.31 -13.67 -20.88
C GLY A 190 -7.42 -13.89 -19.66
N VAL A 191 -7.07 -12.82 -18.93
CA VAL A 191 -6.48 -12.97 -17.58
C VAL A 191 -7.57 -13.49 -16.64
N THR A 192 -7.21 -14.31 -15.66
CA THR A 192 -8.14 -14.84 -14.66
C THR A 192 -7.81 -14.30 -13.27
N ALA A 193 -8.79 -14.26 -12.37
CA ALA A 193 -8.54 -13.74 -11.03
C ALA A 193 -7.61 -14.67 -10.23
N GLU A 194 -7.69 -15.98 -10.48
CA GLU A 194 -6.89 -17.03 -9.86
C GLU A 194 -5.40 -16.98 -10.23
N GLN A 195 -5.03 -16.23 -11.26
CA GLN A 195 -3.63 -15.97 -11.62
C GLN A 195 -3.19 -14.53 -11.32
N THR A 196 -4.01 -13.76 -10.56
CA THR A 196 -3.73 -12.37 -10.23
C THR A 196 -3.32 -12.24 -8.76
N THR A 197 -2.14 -11.66 -8.53
CA THR A 197 -1.63 -11.25 -7.21
C THR A 197 -1.62 -9.74 -7.09
N CYS A 198 -2.03 -9.19 -5.95
CA CYS A 198 -1.83 -7.78 -5.61
C CYS A 198 -0.84 -7.63 -4.46
N ILE A 199 0.19 -6.81 -4.65
CA ILE A 199 1.23 -6.54 -3.68
C ILE A 199 1.18 -5.05 -3.34
N GLY A 200 1.01 -4.75 -2.06
CA GLY A 200 0.89 -3.38 -1.60
C GLY A 200 1.78 -3.11 -0.39
N PHE A 201 2.54 -2.02 -0.45
CA PHE A 201 3.32 -1.54 0.69
C PHE A 201 2.60 -0.38 1.40
N SER A 202 2.50 -0.42 2.73
CA SER A 202 1.94 0.66 3.53
C SER A 202 0.50 1.00 3.07
N LEU A 203 0.24 2.24 2.63
CA LEU A 203 -1.03 2.63 2.04
C LEU A 203 -1.46 1.75 0.85
N GLY A 204 -0.49 1.26 0.05
CA GLY A 204 -0.74 0.38 -1.08
C GLY A 204 -1.36 -0.96 -0.70
N ALA A 205 -1.12 -1.45 0.52
CA ALA A 205 -1.76 -2.68 1.01
C ALA A 205 -3.29 -2.52 1.11
N HIS A 206 -3.73 -1.35 1.58
CA HIS A 206 -5.16 -1.02 1.62
C HIS A 206 -5.73 -0.78 0.23
N ILE A 207 -4.95 -0.24 -0.71
CA ILE A 207 -5.41 -0.11 -2.11
C ILE A 207 -5.70 -1.50 -2.69
N CYS A 208 -4.84 -2.50 -2.46
CA CYS A 208 -5.12 -3.88 -2.87
C CYS A 208 -6.44 -4.41 -2.30
N GLY A 209 -6.68 -4.22 -1.00
CA GLY A 209 -7.92 -4.65 -0.36
C GLY A 209 -9.15 -3.93 -0.89
N ILE A 210 -9.09 -2.60 -0.95
CA ILE A 210 -10.18 -1.76 -1.44
C ILE A 210 -10.50 -2.05 -2.92
N THR A 211 -9.51 -2.42 -3.74
CA THR A 211 -9.75 -2.83 -5.14
C THR A 211 -10.70 -4.02 -5.21
N ALA A 212 -10.62 -4.97 -4.29
CA ALA A 212 -11.48 -6.15 -4.27
C ALA A 212 -12.97 -5.81 -4.17
N ASN A 213 -13.32 -4.69 -3.51
CA ASN A 213 -14.71 -4.22 -3.40
C ASN A 213 -15.32 -3.80 -4.74
N PHE A 214 -14.48 -3.56 -5.75
CA PHE A 214 -14.89 -3.18 -7.10
C PHE A 214 -14.78 -4.33 -8.11
N LEU A 215 -14.36 -5.52 -7.66
CA LEU A 215 -14.20 -6.68 -8.54
C LEU A 215 -15.40 -7.64 -8.41
N PRO A 216 -15.84 -8.26 -9.51
CA PRO A 216 -16.90 -9.27 -9.46
C PRO A 216 -16.45 -10.59 -8.82
N GLU A 217 -15.13 -10.82 -8.75
CA GLU A 217 -14.51 -12.03 -8.25
C GLU A 217 -13.19 -11.69 -7.54
N LYS A 218 -12.79 -12.53 -6.58
CA LYS A 218 -11.60 -12.29 -5.76
C LYS A 218 -10.33 -12.65 -6.51
N MET A 219 -9.33 -11.78 -6.42
CA MET A 219 -7.96 -12.10 -6.81
C MET A 219 -7.44 -13.31 -6.04
N ALA A 220 -6.46 -14.01 -6.61
CA ALA A 220 -5.86 -15.18 -5.99
C ALA A 220 -5.20 -14.83 -4.65
N LYS A 221 -4.43 -13.74 -4.63
CA LYS A 221 -3.57 -13.42 -3.50
C LYS A 221 -3.43 -11.93 -3.31
N ILE A 222 -3.48 -11.48 -2.06
CA ILE A 222 -2.94 -10.18 -1.64
C ILE A 222 -1.73 -10.42 -0.74
N VAL A 223 -0.62 -9.77 -1.06
CA VAL A 223 0.57 -9.70 -0.20
C VAL A 223 0.70 -8.28 0.33
N ALA A 224 0.46 -8.15 1.63
CA ALA A 224 0.38 -6.88 2.32
C ALA A 224 1.69 -6.63 3.09
N LEU A 225 2.49 -5.69 2.60
CA LEU A 225 3.79 -5.35 3.16
C LEU A 225 3.66 -4.16 4.10
N ASP A 226 3.73 -4.42 5.40
CA ASP A 226 3.64 -3.45 6.49
C ASP A 226 2.44 -2.48 6.31
N PRO A 227 1.19 -3.00 6.33
CA PRO A 227 -0.01 -2.20 6.06
C PRO A 227 -0.11 -0.99 6.97
N ALA A 228 -0.55 0.16 6.47
CA ALA A 228 -0.55 1.40 7.26
C ALA A 228 -1.61 1.37 8.38
N GLY A 229 -1.21 1.51 9.65
CA GLY A 229 -2.14 1.54 10.77
C GLY A 229 -2.91 2.87 10.90
N ALA A 230 -2.24 3.99 10.63
CA ALA A 230 -2.82 5.31 10.82
C ALA A 230 -3.94 5.63 9.80
N ARG A 231 -5.00 6.31 10.28
CA ARG A 231 -6.13 6.84 9.48
C ARG A 231 -7.07 5.81 8.84
N PHE A 232 -6.81 4.52 8.97
CA PHE A 232 -7.76 3.49 8.57
C PHE A 232 -8.70 3.14 9.71
N ASN A 233 -10.01 3.28 9.48
CA ASN A 233 -10.98 2.86 10.48
C ASN A 233 -11.07 1.34 10.49
N ARG A 234 -10.58 0.72 11.56
CA ARG A 234 -10.55 -0.72 11.77
C ARG A 234 -11.92 -1.40 11.62
N ARG A 235 -13.00 -0.71 11.96
CA ARG A 235 -14.38 -1.24 11.86
C ARG A 235 -14.94 -1.19 10.45
N ASN A 236 -14.36 -0.37 9.56
CA ASN A 236 -14.84 -0.18 8.21
C ASN A 236 -14.03 -1.04 7.23
N LYS A 237 -14.44 -2.31 7.10
CA LYS A 237 -13.78 -3.30 6.23
C LYS A 237 -13.71 -2.85 4.77
N ASP A 238 -14.75 -2.18 4.28
CA ASP A 238 -14.83 -1.72 2.88
C ASP A 238 -13.83 -0.59 2.53
N LYS A 239 -13.19 0.01 3.53
CA LYS A 239 -12.25 1.14 3.37
C LYS A 239 -10.83 0.80 3.80
N ARG A 240 -10.52 -0.48 4.01
CA ARG A 240 -9.18 -0.97 4.39
C ARG A 240 -8.93 -2.35 3.80
N LEU A 241 -7.80 -2.95 4.19
CA LEU A 241 -7.49 -4.35 3.88
C LEU A 241 -8.14 -5.26 4.92
N ASP A 242 -8.76 -6.34 4.46
CA ASP A 242 -9.36 -7.42 5.25
C ASP A 242 -9.02 -8.80 4.67
N GLU A 243 -9.05 -9.84 5.49
CA GLU A 243 -8.79 -11.22 5.06
C GLU A 243 -9.72 -11.64 3.91
N ALA A 244 -10.94 -11.11 3.87
CA ALA A 244 -11.92 -11.44 2.85
C ALA A 244 -11.61 -10.85 1.46
N ASP A 245 -10.61 -9.99 1.29
CA ASP A 245 -10.41 -9.24 0.03
C ASP A 245 -9.81 -10.10 -1.11
N ALA A 246 -9.25 -11.27 -0.81
CA ALA A 246 -8.73 -12.22 -1.80
C ALA A 246 -9.03 -13.67 -1.43
N LEU A 247 -8.65 -14.63 -2.28
CA LEU A 247 -8.71 -16.06 -1.90
C LEU A 247 -7.74 -16.37 -0.75
N THR A 248 -6.59 -15.69 -0.71
CA THR A 248 -5.72 -15.64 0.46
C THR A 248 -5.09 -14.25 0.60
N VAL A 249 -4.98 -13.78 1.84
CA VAL A 249 -4.31 -12.53 2.18
C VAL A 249 -3.17 -12.86 3.13
N HIS A 250 -1.94 -12.53 2.75
CA HIS A 250 -0.76 -12.69 3.59
C HIS A 250 -0.24 -11.32 3.98
N ALA A 251 -0.06 -11.07 5.28
CA ALA A 251 0.46 -9.82 5.78
C ALA A 251 1.82 -10.01 6.46
N ILE A 252 2.71 -9.04 6.24
CA ILE A 252 4.03 -9.00 6.83
C ILE A 252 4.13 -7.70 7.60
N HIS A 253 4.36 -7.81 8.91
CA HIS A 253 4.37 -6.69 9.84
C HIS A 253 5.81 -6.42 10.32
N THR A 254 6.29 -5.20 10.10
CA THR A 254 7.69 -4.83 10.38
C THR A 254 7.87 -3.56 11.22
N ASP A 255 6.82 -2.72 11.30
CA ASP A 255 6.81 -1.45 12.05
C ASP A 255 5.47 -1.17 12.77
N THR A 256 4.92 -2.17 13.45
CA THR A 256 3.60 -2.10 14.12
C THR A 256 3.53 -1.09 15.27
N ARG A 257 4.68 -0.58 15.71
CA ARG A 257 4.77 0.37 16.84
C ARG A 257 4.70 1.83 16.42
N ARG A 258 4.78 2.13 15.12
CA ARG A 258 4.87 3.51 14.63
C ARG A 258 3.97 3.79 13.43
N TYR A 259 4.15 3.06 12.33
CA TYR A 259 3.42 3.32 11.09
C TYR A 259 2.54 2.15 10.65
N GLY A 260 2.95 0.92 10.92
CA GLY A 260 2.24 -0.30 10.54
C GLY A 260 1.02 -0.60 11.41
N GLU A 261 0.07 -1.35 10.87
CA GLU A 261 -1.07 -1.92 11.58
C GLU A 261 -0.56 -3.01 12.54
N GLY A 262 -1.07 -3.03 13.77
CA GLY A 262 -0.70 -4.03 14.77
C GLY A 262 -1.65 -5.22 14.82
N GLU A 263 -2.81 -5.11 14.19
CA GLU A 263 -3.85 -6.14 14.13
C GLU A 263 -3.58 -7.16 13.01
N VAL A 264 -4.17 -8.35 13.18
CA VAL A 264 -4.26 -9.35 12.12
C VAL A 264 -5.15 -8.83 11.00
N VAL A 265 -4.67 -8.86 9.76
CA VAL A 265 -5.42 -8.37 8.59
C VAL A 265 -5.55 -9.39 7.48
N GLY A 266 -4.85 -10.52 7.57
CA GLY A 266 -4.90 -11.58 6.58
C GLY A 266 -5.22 -12.94 7.18
N LYS A 267 -5.18 -13.94 6.30
CA LYS A 267 -5.27 -15.35 6.67
C LYS A 267 -3.99 -15.84 7.33
N ALA A 268 -2.87 -15.21 7.00
CA ALA A 268 -1.59 -15.45 7.62
C ALA A 268 -0.85 -14.13 7.80
N ASP A 269 -0.46 -13.86 9.05
CA ASP A 269 0.19 -12.63 9.46
C ASP A 269 1.54 -12.98 10.09
N VAL A 270 2.62 -12.46 9.50
CA VAL A 270 3.99 -12.69 9.96
C VAL A 270 4.51 -11.41 10.58
N CYS A 271 4.72 -11.44 11.90
CA CYS A 271 5.29 -10.32 12.65
C CYS A 271 6.81 -10.49 12.78
N VAL A 272 7.58 -9.74 12.00
CA VAL A 272 9.04 -9.90 11.93
C VAL A 272 9.69 -9.10 13.04
N ASN A 273 10.50 -9.76 13.87
CA ASN A 273 11.17 -9.15 15.03
C ASN A 273 10.17 -8.42 15.95
N ASN A 274 8.98 -9.00 16.17
CA ASN A 274 7.90 -8.39 16.97
C ASN A 274 7.48 -6.99 16.46
N GLY A 275 7.52 -6.77 15.14
CA GLY A 275 7.11 -5.53 14.50
C GLY A 275 8.10 -4.39 14.74
N ARG A 276 9.35 -4.71 15.08
CA ARG A 276 10.43 -3.73 15.30
C ARG A 276 11.77 -4.26 14.78
N GLN A 277 12.35 -3.58 13.79
CA GLN A 277 13.59 -4.04 13.17
C GLN A 277 14.84 -3.62 13.97
N PRO A 278 15.71 -4.56 14.42
CA PRO A 278 16.83 -4.27 15.33
C PRO A 278 17.86 -3.25 14.84
N ALA A 279 18.03 -3.13 13.52
CA ALA A 279 19.00 -2.22 12.90
C ALA A 279 18.38 -0.87 12.45
N CYS A 280 17.06 -0.69 12.62
CA CYS A 280 16.40 0.58 12.38
C CYS A 280 16.53 1.46 13.64
N LYS A 281 17.34 2.52 13.55
CA LYS A 281 17.33 3.55 14.61
C LYS A 281 15.93 4.18 14.65
N ASP A 282 15.36 4.29 15.84
CA ASP A 282 14.13 5.07 16.03
C ASP A 282 14.41 6.47 15.47
N ALA A 283 13.66 6.91 14.45
CA ALA A 283 13.73 8.31 14.07
C ALA A 283 13.29 9.13 15.30
N PRO A 284 14.00 10.22 15.66
CA PRO A 284 13.63 11.01 16.82
C PRO A 284 12.12 11.30 16.75
N SER A 285 11.43 10.99 17.84
CA SER A 285 10.01 11.28 18.00
C SER A 285 9.83 12.78 17.82
N GLU A 286 9.24 13.21 16.70
CA GLU A 286 8.61 14.52 16.71
C GLU A 286 7.44 14.42 17.69
N SER A 287 7.53 15.19 18.77
CA SER A 287 6.63 15.30 19.92
C SER A 287 6.79 14.26 21.06
N SER A 288 7.80 14.47 21.88
CA SER A 288 7.56 14.59 23.32
C SER A 288 8.02 15.97 23.74
N ASN A 289 7.09 16.92 23.82
CA ASN A 289 7.34 18.12 24.60
C ASN A 289 7.59 17.66 26.03
N ASP A 290 8.82 17.81 26.49
CA ASP A 290 9.17 17.81 27.90
C ASP A 290 8.35 18.90 28.59
N PHE A 291 7.16 18.54 29.10
CA PHE A 291 6.60 19.19 30.26
C PHE A 291 7.18 18.47 31.47
N ILE A 292 8.33 18.96 31.92
CA ILE A 292 8.80 18.71 33.28
C ILE A 292 7.78 19.39 34.22
N LEU A 293 7.01 18.58 34.94
CA LEU A 293 6.44 18.98 36.21
C LEU A 293 7.40 18.55 37.31
N ASN A 294 8.12 19.53 37.85
CA ASN A 294 8.51 19.65 39.25
C ASN A 294 8.72 21.13 39.56
#